data_AF-A0A9K3HIW9-F1
#
_entry.id   AF-A0A9K3HIW9-F1
#
_cell.length_a   1.000
_cell.length_b   1.000
_cell.length_c   1.000
_cell.angle_alpha   90.00
_cell.angle_beta   90.00
_cell.angle_gamma   90.00
#
_symmetry.space_group_name_H-M   'P 1'
#
loop_
_entity.id
_entity.type
_entity.pdbx_description
1 polymer ?
#
loop_
_entity_poly.entity_id
_entity_poly.type
_entity_poly.pdbx_seq_one_letter_code
_entity_poly.pdbx_strand_id
1 'polypeptide(L)'
;MIYSAIRKKDENGKDVDLEMKFNVEDLRRVLDIGDSDNDPTIIPERLAKGLWCTMGFTGHINGKMIKTMFSQAYKFMIHCVVHSLSHRKGAYDETSDYIMNIITCLVLNMPYNVSQVIFEYLKENIRAGSGKYIMYPRFIMMMIDDQFKDVQKDNGDILNLRNMTSETITRLTKGTEERAKGMICRISKPAYVAPENDRWRHENSDSDNEDERMSEMVEKKTRWWFVRDGKRKRTPKTSPAVPIPKELVPKIVVKGIVKGGVIRQAFEGTTTKVGG
;
A
#
# COMPACT_ATOMS: atom_id res chain seq x y z
N MET A 1 10.35 -22.17 7.55
CA MET A 1 10.77 -21.84 8.92
C MET A 1 11.67 -20.62 8.92
N ILE A 2 11.47 -19.70 9.87
CA ILE A 2 12.40 -18.64 10.26
C ILE A 2 12.88 -18.95 11.68
N TYR A 3 14.18 -18.76 11.93
CA TYR A 3 14.81 -18.92 13.24
C TYR A 3 15.41 -17.58 13.65
N SER A 4 15.20 -17.18 14.90
CA SER A 4 15.68 -15.95 15.51
C SER A 4 16.01 -16.17 16.98
N ALA A 5 16.78 -15.27 17.58
CA ALA A 5 17.09 -15.29 19.01
C ALA A 5 16.64 -13.97 19.64
N ILE A 6 16.01 -14.06 20.81
CA ILE A 6 15.57 -12.92 21.61
C ILE A 6 16.37 -12.92 22.90
N ARG A 7 16.97 -11.79 23.25
CA ARG A 7 17.70 -11.67 24.51
C ARG A 7 16.79 -11.16 25.61
N LYS A 8 16.77 -11.85 26.75
CA LYS A 8 16.14 -11.37 27.99
C LYS A 8 17.12 -11.42 29.16
N LYS A 9 16.81 -10.68 30.23
CA LYS A 9 17.47 -10.81 31.52
C LYS A 9 16.83 -11.95 32.32
N ASP A 10 17.66 -12.78 32.96
CA ASP A 10 17.20 -13.73 33.97
C ASP A 10 17.02 -13.05 35.35
N GLU A 11 16.60 -13.83 36.34
CA GLU A 11 16.42 -13.40 37.73
C GLU A 11 17.70 -12.83 38.38
N ASN A 12 18.87 -13.17 37.84
CA ASN A 12 20.18 -12.72 38.30
C ASN A 12 20.73 -11.54 37.46
N GLY A 13 19.94 -10.99 36.53
CA GLY A 13 20.35 -9.89 35.66
C GLY A 13 21.33 -10.29 34.54
N LYS A 14 21.49 -11.59 34.29
CA LYS A 14 22.33 -12.11 33.19
C LYS A 14 21.53 -12.20 31.90
N ASP A 15 22.19 -11.90 30.78
CA ASP A 15 21.58 -12.07 29.46
C ASP A 15 21.45 -13.55 29.10
N VAL A 16 20.24 -13.94 28.71
CA VAL A 16 19.89 -15.27 28.22
C VAL A 16 19.21 -15.13 26.86
N ASP A 17 19.67 -15.93 25.90
CA ASP A 17 19.06 -15.99 24.57
C ASP A 17 17.93 -17.03 24.54
N LEU A 18 16.76 -16.61 24.06
CA LEU A 18 15.58 -17.42 23.82
C LEU A 18 15.48 -17.71 22.33
N GLU A 19 15.37 -18.97 21.95
CA GLU A 19 15.19 -19.38 20.56
C GLU A 19 13.73 -19.19 20.12
N MET A 20 13.53 -18.32 19.14
CA MET A 20 12.25 -18.08 18.47
C MET A 20 12.25 -18.78 17.12
N LYS A 21 11.23 -19.59 16.85
CA LYS A 21 11.03 -20.24 15.55
C LYS A 21 9.59 -20.10 15.11
N PHE A 22 9.36 -19.79 13.84
CA PHE A 22 8.00 -19.68 13.32
C PHE A 22 7.92 -19.94 11.81
N ASN A 23 6.75 -20.39 11.35
CA ASN A 23 6.43 -20.65 9.96
C ASN A 23 5.16 -19.85 9.52
N VAL A 24 4.56 -20.23 8.39
CA VAL A 24 3.36 -19.58 7.84
C VAL A 24 2.13 -19.86 8.70
N GLU A 25 2.00 -21.09 9.22
CA GLU A 25 0.90 -21.50 10.09
C GLU A 25 0.90 -20.73 11.41
N ASP A 26 2.08 -20.54 12.01
CA ASP A 26 2.23 -19.71 13.20
C ASP A 26 1.79 -18.26 12.93
N LEU A 27 2.20 -17.70 11.80
CA LEU A 27 1.83 -16.34 11.39
C LEU A 27 0.33 -16.21 11.18
N ARG A 28 -0.28 -17.20 10.52
CA ARG A 28 -1.72 -17.29 10.29
C ARG A 28 -2.50 -17.32 11.60
N ARG A 29 -2.09 -18.18 12.53
CA ARG A 29 -2.71 -18.34 13.86
C ARG A 29 -2.57 -17.10 14.73
N VAL A 30 -1.37 -16.53 14.84
CA VAL A 30 -1.09 -15.40 15.74
C VAL A 30 -1.70 -14.10 15.25
N LEU A 31 -1.72 -13.89 13.94
CA LEU A 31 -2.31 -12.69 13.33
C LEU A 31 -3.81 -12.83 13.02
N ASP A 32 -4.39 -14.01 13.30
CA ASP A 32 -5.79 -14.34 13.00
C ASP A 32 -6.15 -14.07 11.53
N ILE A 33 -5.29 -14.54 10.61
CA ILE A 33 -5.50 -14.41 9.17
C ILE A 33 -6.26 -15.65 8.69
N GLY A 34 -7.48 -15.46 8.18
CA GLY A 34 -8.35 -16.56 7.73
C GLY A 34 -8.03 -17.15 6.36
N ASP A 35 -6.77 -17.12 5.90
CA ASP A 35 -6.37 -17.63 4.60
C ASP A 35 -5.89 -19.10 4.65
N SER A 36 -5.62 -19.69 3.49
CA SER A 36 -5.19 -21.09 3.37
C SER A 36 -4.00 -21.28 2.42
N ASP A 37 -3.31 -22.42 2.56
CA ASP A 37 -2.20 -22.77 1.65
C ASP A 37 -2.67 -23.08 0.23
N ASN A 38 -3.97 -23.36 0.05
CA ASN A 38 -4.59 -23.57 -1.26
C ASN A 38 -4.97 -22.26 -1.95
N ASP A 39 -4.95 -21.13 -1.23
CA ASP A 39 -5.32 -19.84 -1.78
C ASP A 39 -4.19 -19.30 -2.68
N PRO A 40 -4.53 -18.56 -3.75
CA PRO A 40 -3.53 -18.00 -4.64
C PRO A 40 -2.66 -16.97 -3.91
N THR A 41 -1.36 -16.94 -4.24
CA THR A 41 -0.43 -15.87 -3.83
C THR A 41 -0.24 -14.82 -4.93
N ILE A 42 -0.78 -15.08 -6.11
CA ILE A 42 -0.70 -14.23 -7.30
C ILE A 42 -2.04 -14.31 -8.00
N ILE A 43 -2.55 -13.17 -8.44
CA ILE A 43 -3.73 -13.07 -9.32
C ILE A 43 -3.30 -12.41 -10.64
N PRO A 44 -4.07 -12.50 -11.72
CA PRO A 44 -3.69 -11.87 -12.98
C PRO A 44 -3.56 -10.35 -12.86
N GLU A 45 -2.50 -9.78 -13.46
CA GLU A 45 -2.27 -8.33 -13.42
C GLU A 45 -3.44 -7.57 -14.07
N ARG A 46 -4.04 -8.15 -15.12
CA ARG A 46 -5.19 -7.58 -15.82
C ARG A 46 -6.40 -7.45 -14.90
N LEU A 47 -6.66 -8.47 -14.08
CA LEU A 47 -7.72 -8.45 -13.09
C LEU A 47 -7.48 -7.34 -12.06
N ALA A 48 -6.26 -7.25 -11.52
CA ALA A 48 -5.94 -6.26 -10.49
C ALA A 48 -6.02 -4.82 -11.02
N LYS A 49 -5.39 -4.56 -12.18
CA LYS A 49 -5.41 -3.24 -12.81
C LYS A 49 -6.80 -2.84 -13.30
N GLY A 50 -7.57 -3.79 -13.83
CA GLY A 50 -8.96 -3.57 -14.21
C GLY A 50 -9.80 -3.10 -13.03
N LEU A 51 -9.71 -3.80 -11.90
CA LEU A 51 -10.41 -3.39 -10.68
C LEU A 51 -9.94 -2.02 -10.19
N TRP A 52 -8.64 -1.71 -10.26
CA TRP A 52 -8.12 -0.41 -9.86
C TRP A 52 -8.69 0.73 -10.72
N CYS A 53 -8.87 0.52 -12.03
CA CYS A 53 -9.60 1.44 -12.88
C CYS A 53 -11.06 1.58 -12.44
N THR A 54 -11.74 0.47 -12.12
CA THR A 54 -13.10 0.48 -11.56
C THR A 54 -13.20 1.18 -10.21
N MET A 55 -12.15 1.16 -9.40
CA MET A 55 -12.04 1.96 -8.17
C MET A 55 -11.74 3.44 -8.44
N GLY A 56 -11.58 3.85 -9.70
CA GLY A 56 -11.39 5.25 -10.10
C GLY A 56 -9.93 5.72 -10.10
N PHE A 57 -8.97 4.82 -10.25
CA PHE A 57 -7.57 5.19 -10.46
C PHE A 57 -7.45 6.14 -11.65
N THR A 58 -6.75 7.27 -11.57
CA THR A 58 -6.59 8.20 -12.70
C THR A 58 -5.15 8.24 -13.25
N GLY A 59 -4.25 7.38 -12.76
CA GLY A 59 -2.87 7.31 -13.22
C GLY A 59 -2.70 6.50 -14.50
N HIS A 60 -1.51 6.60 -15.11
CA HIS A 60 -1.17 5.80 -16.28
C HIS A 60 -1.18 4.30 -15.92
N ILE A 61 -1.90 3.48 -16.69
CA ILE A 61 -2.17 2.07 -16.34
C ILE A 61 -0.90 1.20 -16.30
N ASN A 62 0.09 1.54 -17.13
CA ASN A 62 1.41 0.87 -17.13
C ASN A 62 2.44 1.58 -16.24
N GLY A 63 2.01 2.64 -15.53
CA GLY A 63 2.85 3.43 -14.65
C GLY A 63 2.94 2.90 -13.23
N LYS A 64 3.31 3.79 -12.32
CA LYS A 64 3.32 3.53 -10.87
C LYS A 64 1.90 3.61 -10.32
N MET A 65 1.57 2.68 -9.44
CA MET A 65 0.25 2.60 -8.82
C MET A 65 0.19 3.51 -7.58
N ILE A 66 0.01 4.82 -7.78
CA ILE A 66 0.10 5.83 -6.71
C ILE A 66 -1.27 6.06 -6.06
N LYS A 67 -1.35 5.96 -4.72
CA LYS A 67 -2.61 6.09 -3.96
C LYS A 67 -3.28 7.46 -4.07
N THR A 68 -2.54 8.52 -4.40
CA THR A 68 -3.09 9.88 -4.59
C THR A 68 -3.89 10.03 -5.88
N MET A 69 -3.83 9.04 -6.78
CA MET A 69 -4.59 9.02 -8.04
C MET A 69 -6.01 8.46 -7.86
N PHE A 70 -6.46 8.30 -6.61
CA PHE A 70 -7.78 7.80 -6.24
C PHE A 70 -8.58 8.86 -5.49
N SER A 71 -9.90 8.63 -5.39
CA SER A 71 -10.74 9.36 -4.46
C SER A 71 -10.26 9.19 -3.01
N GLN A 72 -10.64 10.09 -2.12
CA GLN A 72 -10.18 10.17 -0.74
C GLN A 72 -10.48 8.90 0.03
N ALA A 73 -11.67 8.31 -0.20
CA ALA A 73 -12.09 7.07 0.41
C ALA A 73 -11.17 5.89 0.01
N TYR A 74 -10.92 5.72 -1.29
CA TYR A 74 -10.02 4.68 -1.79
C TYR A 74 -8.56 4.93 -1.40
N LYS A 75 -8.10 6.18 -1.49
CA LYS A 75 -6.77 6.60 -1.04
C LYS A 75 -6.55 6.25 0.43
N PHE A 76 -7.53 6.48 1.29
CA PHE A 76 -7.46 6.14 2.70
C PHE A 76 -7.37 4.63 2.91
N MET A 77 -8.24 3.84 2.27
CA MET A 77 -8.18 2.37 2.34
C MET A 77 -6.80 1.84 1.88
N ILE A 78 -6.32 2.28 0.71
CA ILE A 78 -5.00 1.89 0.18
C ILE A 78 -3.90 2.29 1.16
N HIS A 79 -3.98 3.49 1.74
CA HIS A 79 -3.03 3.95 2.75
C HIS A 79 -3.00 3.00 3.96
N CYS A 80 -4.16 2.62 4.51
CA CYS A 80 -4.25 1.68 5.62
C CYS A 80 -3.60 0.33 5.30
N VAL A 81 -3.90 -0.25 4.13
CA VAL A 81 -3.33 -1.55 3.73
C VAL A 81 -1.82 -1.44 3.49
N VAL A 82 -1.36 -0.38 2.80
CA VAL A 82 0.07 -0.12 2.59
C VAL A 82 0.82 0.03 3.91
N HIS A 83 0.28 0.78 4.88
CA HIS A 83 0.95 0.98 6.16
C HIS A 83 0.92 -0.26 7.05
N SER A 84 -0.10 -1.12 6.91
CA SER A 84 -0.26 -2.31 7.75
C SER A 84 0.51 -3.52 7.20
N LEU A 85 0.51 -3.70 5.87
CA LEU A 85 0.97 -4.93 5.22
C LEU A 85 2.22 -4.73 4.35
N SER A 86 2.81 -3.54 4.27
CA SER A 86 4.00 -3.34 3.45
C SER A 86 5.31 -3.60 4.20
N HIS A 87 6.20 -4.41 3.62
CA HIS A 87 7.50 -4.77 4.20
C HIS A 87 8.61 -3.72 4.02
N ARG A 88 8.29 -2.47 3.67
CA ARG A 88 9.28 -1.43 3.30
C ARG A 88 9.36 -0.30 4.32
N LYS A 89 10.48 0.40 4.33
CA LYS A 89 10.77 1.53 5.25
C LYS A 89 10.18 2.88 4.79
N GLY A 90 9.79 3.02 3.52
CA GLY A 90 9.34 4.30 2.95
C GLY A 90 8.65 4.16 1.59
N ALA A 91 8.44 5.28 0.91
CA ALA A 91 7.70 5.36 -0.36
C ALA A 91 6.26 4.80 -0.28
N TYR A 92 5.56 5.10 0.83
CA TYR A 92 4.20 4.62 1.09
C TYR A 92 3.13 5.18 0.14
N ASP A 93 3.48 6.08 -0.77
CA ASP A 93 2.55 6.63 -1.76
C ASP A 93 2.36 5.74 -2.99
N GLU A 94 3.40 4.98 -3.35
CA GLU A 94 3.36 4.02 -4.45
C GLU A 94 2.94 2.65 -3.92
N THR A 95 2.04 1.93 -4.58
CA THR A 95 1.61 0.60 -4.15
C THR A 95 2.44 -0.47 -4.86
N SER A 96 2.98 -1.40 -4.09
CA SER A 96 3.66 -2.57 -4.64
C SER A 96 2.66 -3.60 -5.12
N ASP A 97 3.08 -4.39 -6.10
CA ASP A 97 2.27 -5.38 -6.80
C ASP A 97 1.50 -6.35 -5.87
N TYR A 98 2.15 -6.92 -4.84
CA TYR A 98 1.46 -7.80 -3.88
C TYR A 98 0.42 -7.06 -3.02
N ILE A 99 0.64 -5.77 -2.70
CA ILE A 99 -0.37 -4.97 -1.98
C ILE A 99 -1.55 -4.72 -2.90
N MET A 100 -1.30 -4.47 -4.19
CA MET A 100 -2.34 -4.39 -5.20
C MET A 100 -3.15 -5.69 -5.28
N ASN A 101 -2.51 -6.86 -5.20
CA ASN A 101 -3.22 -8.15 -5.12
C ASN A 101 -4.09 -8.26 -3.87
N ILE A 102 -3.52 -7.96 -2.69
CA ILE A 102 -4.27 -8.01 -1.42
C ILE A 102 -5.50 -7.10 -1.48
N ILE A 103 -5.34 -5.86 -1.93
CA ILE A 103 -6.44 -4.90 -2.06
C ILE A 103 -7.49 -5.41 -3.05
N THR A 104 -7.04 -6.00 -4.15
CA THR A 104 -7.93 -6.52 -5.19
C THR A 104 -8.77 -7.68 -4.67
N CYS A 105 -8.14 -8.66 -4.02
CA CYS A 105 -8.84 -9.79 -3.42
C CYS A 105 -9.77 -9.35 -2.27
N LEU A 106 -9.35 -8.38 -1.46
CA LEU A 106 -10.18 -7.79 -0.40
C LEU A 106 -11.46 -7.16 -0.97
N VAL A 107 -11.33 -6.36 -2.03
CA VAL A 107 -12.47 -5.65 -2.64
C VAL A 107 -13.38 -6.63 -3.37
N LEU A 108 -12.84 -7.59 -4.12
CA LEU A 108 -13.62 -8.57 -4.88
C LEU A 108 -14.18 -9.73 -4.03
N ASN A 109 -13.79 -9.86 -2.76
CA ASN A 109 -14.08 -11.02 -1.92
C ASN A 109 -13.50 -12.33 -2.48
N MET A 110 -12.25 -12.31 -2.92
CA MET A 110 -11.54 -13.49 -3.42
C MET A 110 -10.57 -14.04 -2.37
N PRO A 111 -10.36 -15.37 -2.33
CA PRO A 111 -9.33 -15.98 -1.50
C PRO A 111 -7.93 -15.48 -1.92
N TYR A 112 -7.05 -15.27 -0.95
CA TYR A 112 -5.66 -14.86 -1.20
C TYR A 112 -4.79 -15.23 -0.01
N ASN A 113 -3.65 -15.86 -0.27
CA ASN A 113 -2.73 -16.31 0.78
C ASN A 113 -1.80 -15.16 1.23
N VAL A 114 -2.36 -14.23 2.00
CA VAL A 114 -1.67 -13.10 2.63
C VAL A 114 -0.53 -13.58 3.52
N SER A 115 -0.75 -14.62 4.31
CA SER A 115 0.21 -15.21 5.25
C SER A 115 1.47 -15.68 4.54
N GLN A 116 1.34 -16.41 3.44
CA GLN A 116 2.46 -16.86 2.62
C GLN A 116 3.21 -15.68 2.00
N VAL A 117 2.50 -14.66 1.52
CA VAL A 117 3.12 -13.45 0.94
C VAL A 117 3.94 -12.70 1.99
N ILE A 118 3.38 -12.45 3.17
CA ILE A 118 4.10 -11.81 4.29
C ILE A 118 5.34 -12.64 4.65
N PHE A 119 5.19 -13.96 4.79
CA PHE A 119 6.29 -14.86 5.14
C PHE A 119 7.40 -14.88 4.10
N GLU A 120 7.07 -14.80 2.80
CA GLU A 120 8.07 -14.74 1.74
C GLU A 120 8.88 -13.44 1.81
N TYR A 121 8.22 -12.30 2.04
CA TYR A 121 8.91 -11.02 2.23
C TYR A 121 9.73 -10.96 3.52
N LEU A 122 9.29 -11.59 4.60
CA LEU A 122 10.11 -11.78 5.80
C LEU A 122 11.42 -12.50 5.46
N LYS A 123 11.34 -13.63 4.73
CA LYS A 123 12.53 -14.38 4.28
C LYS A 123 13.42 -13.57 3.34
N GLU A 124 12.84 -12.81 2.41
CA GLU A 124 13.62 -11.98 1.49
C GLU A 124 14.39 -10.87 2.21
N ASN A 125 13.76 -10.20 3.17
CA ASN A 125 14.41 -9.17 3.98
C ASN A 125 15.58 -9.74 4.78
N ILE A 126 15.42 -10.92 5.40
CA ILE A 126 16.49 -11.61 6.13
C ILE A 126 17.68 -11.93 5.21
N ARG A 127 17.42 -12.26 3.94
CA ARG A 127 18.44 -12.61 2.94
C ARG A 127 19.11 -11.41 2.28
N ALA A 128 18.61 -10.18 2.48
CA ALA A 128 18.98 -9.00 1.68
C ALA A 128 20.36 -8.37 2.00
N GLY A 129 21.14 -8.89 2.95
CA GLY A 129 22.50 -8.43 3.25
C GLY A 129 22.66 -7.71 4.60
N SER A 130 23.58 -6.75 4.70
CA SER A 130 23.96 -6.10 5.97
C SER A 130 22.80 -5.28 6.57
N GLY A 131 22.43 -5.61 7.81
CA GLY A 131 21.26 -5.06 8.50
C GLY A 131 20.05 -6.00 8.42
N LYS A 132 20.22 -7.26 8.89
CA LYS A 132 19.21 -8.33 8.92
C LYS A 132 18.06 -8.03 9.88
N TYR A 133 17.25 -7.03 9.57
CA TYR A 133 16.05 -6.73 10.34
C TYR A 133 14.90 -7.57 9.83
N ILE A 134 14.22 -8.25 10.75
CA ILE A 134 12.93 -8.85 10.47
C ILE A 134 11.93 -7.69 10.36
N MET A 135 11.56 -7.34 9.12
CA MET A 135 10.53 -6.33 8.85
C MET A 135 9.16 -6.81 9.37
N TYR A 136 8.17 -5.93 9.44
CA TYR A 136 6.91 -6.12 10.18
C TYR A 136 7.04 -6.15 11.72
N PRO A 137 7.56 -5.07 12.35
CA PRO A 137 7.80 -5.05 13.80
C PRO A 137 6.57 -5.45 14.64
N ARG A 138 5.35 -5.04 14.23
CA ARG A 138 4.12 -5.40 14.94
C ARG A 138 3.82 -6.89 14.90
N PHE A 139 3.94 -7.51 13.73
CA PHE A 139 3.68 -8.94 13.59
C PHE A 139 4.71 -9.74 14.37
N ILE A 140 5.98 -9.35 14.28
CA ILE A 140 7.04 -9.99 15.06
C ILE A 140 6.79 -9.84 16.56
N MET A 141 6.39 -8.66 17.04
CA MET A 141 6.05 -8.47 18.45
C MET A 141 4.91 -9.39 18.90
N MET A 142 3.87 -9.54 18.08
CA MET A 142 2.77 -10.49 18.37
C MET A 142 3.27 -11.94 18.39
N MET A 143 4.19 -12.33 17.50
CA MET A 143 4.80 -13.66 17.53
C MET A 143 5.65 -13.87 18.80
N ILE A 144 6.38 -12.85 19.24
CA ILE A 144 7.16 -12.88 20.48
C ILE A 144 6.22 -13.04 21.67
N ASP A 145 5.16 -12.24 21.74
CA ASP A 145 4.15 -12.30 22.80
C ASP A 145 3.41 -13.64 22.81
N ASP A 146 3.23 -14.28 21.66
CA ASP A 146 2.64 -15.61 21.56
C ASP A 146 3.54 -16.68 22.18
N GLN A 147 4.85 -16.66 21.84
CA GLN A 147 5.81 -17.68 22.27
C GLN A 147 6.39 -17.45 23.67
N PHE A 148 6.51 -16.20 24.11
CA PHE A 148 7.18 -15.83 25.36
C PHE A 148 6.35 -14.84 26.18
N LYS A 149 5.51 -15.36 27.07
CA LYS A 149 4.58 -14.55 27.89
C LYS A 149 5.28 -13.69 28.95
N ASP A 150 6.49 -14.09 29.35
CA ASP A 150 7.18 -13.52 30.53
C ASP A 150 8.30 -12.55 30.14
N VAL A 151 8.41 -12.16 28.86
CA VAL A 151 9.42 -11.19 28.43
C VAL A 151 8.98 -9.81 28.87
N GLN A 152 9.75 -9.21 29.79
CA GLN A 152 9.53 -7.84 30.23
C GLN A 152 9.69 -6.89 29.04
N LYS A 153 8.73 -5.97 28.88
CA LYS A 153 8.74 -4.94 27.86
C LYS A 153 9.26 -3.64 28.47
N ASP A 154 10.21 -3.00 27.79
CA ASP A 154 10.63 -1.65 28.19
C ASP A 154 9.49 -0.67 27.89
N ASN A 155 9.07 0.11 28.90
CA ASN A 155 8.06 1.14 28.74
C ASN A 155 8.48 2.22 27.73
N GLY A 156 9.80 2.44 27.55
CA GLY A 156 10.35 3.35 26.54
C GLY A 156 10.16 2.88 25.10
N ASP A 157 10.02 1.57 24.89
CA ASP A 157 9.85 0.95 23.57
C ASP A 157 8.37 0.76 23.18
N ILE A 158 7.43 1.12 24.07
CA ILE A 158 6.00 1.05 23.78
C ILE A 158 5.62 2.14 22.76
N LEU A 159 5.33 1.70 21.54
CA LEU A 159 4.81 2.59 20.51
C LEU A 159 3.34 2.94 20.81
N ASN A 160 3.10 4.13 21.36
CA ASN A 160 1.76 4.67 21.55
C ASN A 160 1.08 4.93 20.19
N LEU A 161 0.12 4.08 19.83
CA LEU A 161 -0.70 4.28 18.65
C LEU A 161 -1.88 5.19 19.00
N ARG A 162 -1.94 6.36 18.36
CA ARG A 162 -3.12 7.19 18.42
C ARG A 162 -4.19 6.56 17.54
N ASN A 163 -5.30 6.16 18.16
CA ASN A 163 -6.48 5.75 17.42
C ASN A 163 -7.03 6.93 16.62
N MET A 164 -7.70 6.64 15.50
CA MET A 164 -8.46 7.67 14.80
C MET A 164 -9.58 8.17 15.72
N THR A 165 -9.68 9.48 15.88
CA THR A 165 -10.76 10.15 16.61
C THR A 165 -11.76 10.74 15.63
N SER A 166 -12.94 11.12 16.13
CA SER A 166 -13.95 11.84 15.33
C SER A 166 -13.37 13.11 14.70
N GLU A 167 -12.47 13.82 15.39
CA GLU A 167 -11.77 14.98 14.83
C GLU A 167 -10.89 14.62 13.63
N THR A 168 -10.15 13.51 13.71
CA THR A 168 -9.33 13.01 12.59
C THR A 168 -10.22 12.67 11.40
N ILE A 169 -11.38 12.04 11.63
CA ILE A 169 -12.35 11.71 10.58
C ILE A 169 -12.92 13.00 9.96
N THR A 170 -13.31 14.00 10.76
CA THR A 170 -13.81 15.28 10.27
C THR A 170 -12.77 16.01 9.43
N ARG A 171 -11.48 16.00 9.83
CA ARG A 171 -10.40 16.58 9.01
C ARG A 171 -10.18 15.82 7.71
N LEU A 172 -10.32 14.49 7.74
CA LEU A 172 -10.22 13.64 6.56
C LEU A 172 -11.42 13.74 5.62
N THR A 173 -12.59 14.21 6.08
CA THR A 173 -13.82 14.32 5.27
C THR A 173 -14.16 15.77 4.90
N LYS A 174 -13.31 16.73 5.29
CA LYS A 174 -13.53 18.16 5.03
C LYS A 174 -13.24 18.48 3.57
N GLY A 175 -14.27 18.95 2.87
CA GLY A 175 -14.20 19.42 1.48
C GLY A 175 -15.08 18.59 0.55
N THR A 176 -15.51 19.20 -0.55
CA THR A 176 -16.21 18.49 -1.62
C THR A 176 -15.17 17.83 -2.51
N GLU A 177 -15.27 16.53 -2.72
CA GLU A 177 -14.37 15.80 -3.62
C GLU A 177 -14.98 15.70 -5.02
N GLU A 178 -14.36 16.37 -5.99
CA GLU A 178 -14.80 16.34 -7.41
C GLU A 178 -14.76 14.94 -8.03
N ARG A 179 -13.93 14.04 -7.49
CA ARG A 179 -13.72 12.66 -7.97
C ARG A 179 -14.31 11.61 -7.04
N ALA A 180 -15.33 11.95 -6.27
CA ALA A 180 -15.93 11.03 -5.31
C ALA A 180 -16.43 9.78 -6.05
N LYS A 181 -15.84 8.62 -5.72
CA LYS A 181 -16.28 7.32 -6.22
C LYS A 181 -16.71 6.46 -5.05
N GLY A 182 -17.91 5.88 -5.17
CA GLY A 182 -18.48 5.01 -4.15
C GLY A 182 -17.64 3.75 -3.95
N MET A 183 -17.70 3.18 -2.74
CA MET A 183 -17.12 1.87 -2.49
C MET A 183 -17.88 0.79 -3.29
N ILE A 184 -17.16 -0.19 -3.83
CA ILE A 184 -17.71 -1.23 -4.71
C ILE A 184 -17.55 -2.63 -4.12
N CYS A 185 -18.17 -3.59 -4.80
CA CYS A 185 -18.00 -5.03 -4.54
C CYS A 185 -18.25 -5.37 -3.06
N ARG A 186 -17.36 -6.15 -2.42
CA ARG A 186 -17.54 -6.60 -1.03
C ARG A 186 -17.63 -5.45 -0.03
N ILE A 187 -16.96 -4.34 -0.33
CA ILE A 187 -16.88 -3.19 0.58
C ILE A 187 -18.24 -2.50 0.70
N SER A 188 -19.04 -2.45 -0.37
CA SER A 188 -20.41 -1.91 -0.32
C SER A 188 -21.50 -2.97 -0.23
N LYS A 189 -21.27 -4.18 -0.72
CA LYS A 189 -22.22 -5.29 -0.74
C LYS A 189 -21.61 -6.50 -0.04
N PRO A 190 -21.98 -6.78 1.23
CA PRO A 190 -21.43 -7.91 1.97
C PRO A 190 -21.67 -9.27 1.31
N ALA A 191 -22.72 -9.43 0.51
CA ALA A 191 -22.99 -10.68 -0.23
C ALA A 191 -22.34 -10.73 -1.63
N TYR A 192 -21.42 -9.82 -1.95
CA TYR A 192 -20.78 -9.78 -3.27
C TYR A 192 -19.98 -11.06 -3.55
N VAL A 193 -20.21 -11.61 -4.74
CA VAL A 193 -19.48 -12.75 -5.30
C VAL A 193 -18.62 -12.24 -6.45
N ALA A 194 -17.34 -12.59 -6.43
CA ALA A 194 -16.41 -12.22 -7.50
C ALA A 194 -16.85 -12.82 -8.85
N PRO A 195 -16.63 -12.11 -9.97
CA PRO A 195 -16.86 -12.67 -11.29
C PRO A 195 -15.86 -13.79 -11.61
N GLU A 196 -16.27 -14.75 -12.44
CA GLU A 196 -15.43 -15.86 -12.87
C GLU A 196 -14.42 -15.46 -13.96
N ASN A 197 -13.48 -16.36 -14.26
CA ASN A 197 -12.53 -16.26 -15.38
C ASN A 197 -11.64 -15.00 -15.34
N ASP A 198 -11.15 -14.65 -14.15
CA ASP A 198 -10.22 -13.54 -13.94
C ASP A 198 -10.74 -12.18 -14.45
N ARG A 199 -12.06 -12.01 -14.44
CA ARG A 199 -12.71 -10.72 -14.72
C ARG A 199 -12.65 -9.84 -13.48
N TRP A 200 -12.66 -8.52 -13.68
CA TRP A 200 -12.71 -7.55 -12.57
C TRP A 200 -14.10 -6.94 -12.36
N ARG A 201 -15.06 -7.27 -13.23
CA ARG A 201 -16.46 -6.87 -13.13
C ARG A 201 -17.37 -7.92 -13.80
N HIS A 202 -18.63 -7.97 -13.37
CA HIS A 202 -19.69 -8.77 -14.01
C HIS A 202 -20.12 -8.10 -15.33
N GLU A 203 -20.59 -8.87 -16.31
CA GLU A 203 -21.05 -8.33 -17.62
C GLU A 203 -22.24 -7.38 -17.48
N ASN A 204 -23.12 -7.65 -16.51
CA ASN A 204 -24.29 -6.86 -16.20
C ASN A 204 -24.04 -5.84 -15.07
N SER A 205 -22.79 -5.47 -14.82
CA SER A 205 -22.44 -4.49 -13.78
C SER A 205 -22.74 -3.07 -14.27
N ASP A 206 -23.41 -2.26 -13.43
CA ASP A 206 -23.63 -0.82 -13.66
C ASP A 206 -22.34 0.02 -13.46
N SER A 207 -21.17 -0.62 -13.50
CA SER A 207 -19.87 0.05 -13.37
C SER A 207 -19.47 0.72 -14.68
N ASP A 208 -18.63 1.76 -14.58
CA ASP A 208 -18.00 2.39 -15.74
C ASP A 208 -17.34 1.36 -16.66
N ASN A 209 -17.30 1.63 -17.96
CA ASN A 209 -16.59 0.78 -18.91
C ASN A 209 -15.11 1.20 -18.99
N GLU A 210 -14.21 0.36 -18.50
CA GLU A 210 -12.76 0.61 -18.56
C GLU A 210 -12.05 -0.13 -19.70
N ASP A 211 -12.76 -0.72 -20.66
CA ASP A 211 -12.18 -1.57 -21.71
C ASP A 211 -11.18 -0.85 -22.60
N GLU A 212 -11.49 0.38 -23.01
CA GLU A 212 -10.57 1.22 -23.80
C GLU A 212 -9.26 1.42 -23.05
N ARG A 213 -9.34 1.81 -21.77
CA ARG A 213 -8.15 2.00 -20.93
C ARG A 213 -7.39 0.71 -20.66
N MET A 214 -8.10 -0.40 -20.51
CA MET A 214 -7.51 -1.71 -20.31
C MET A 214 -6.91 -2.29 -21.60
N SER A 215 -7.30 -1.80 -22.78
CA SER A 215 -6.69 -2.18 -24.07
C SER A 215 -5.24 -1.68 -24.20
N GLU A 216 -4.92 -0.57 -23.52
CA GLU A 216 -3.56 -0.03 -23.44
C GLU A 216 -2.66 -0.77 -22.44
N MET A 217 -3.23 -1.68 -21.63
CA MET A 217 -2.47 -2.37 -20.61
C MET A 217 -1.43 -3.32 -21.23
N VAL A 218 -0.18 -3.17 -20.78
CA VAL A 218 0.91 -4.09 -21.08
C VAL A 218 1.25 -4.87 -19.82
N GLU A 219 1.14 -6.20 -19.90
CA GLU A 219 1.47 -7.08 -18.79
C GLU A 219 2.98 -7.04 -18.48
N LYS A 220 3.32 -6.84 -17.22
CA LYS A 220 4.69 -6.76 -16.72
C LYS A 220 5.28 -8.15 -16.63
N LYS A 221 6.45 -8.34 -17.25
CA LYS A 221 7.31 -9.52 -17.06
C LYS A 221 8.06 -9.49 -15.71
N THR A 222 7.37 -9.28 -14.59
CA THR A 222 8.00 -9.10 -13.26
C THR A 222 7.84 -10.31 -12.35
N ARG A 223 8.79 -10.44 -11.41
CA ARG A 223 9.02 -11.59 -10.50
C ARG A 223 7.78 -12.14 -9.79
N TRP A 224 6.79 -11.30 -9.52
CA TRP A 224 5.64 -11.62 -8.67
C TRP A 224 4.33 -11.83 -9.42
N TRP A 225 4.32 -11.63 -10.74
CA TRP A 225 3.14 -11.91 -11.58
C TRP A 225 3.32 -13.15 -12.45
N PHE A 226 4.56 -13.59 -12.66
CA PHE A 226 4.88 -14.72 -13.51
C PHE A 226 5.73 -15.77 -12.80
N VAL A 227 5.12 -16.91 -12.45
CA VAL A 227 5.81 -18.22 -12.45
C VAL A 227 4.81 -19.27 -12.94
N ARG A 228 4.68 -19.45 -14.27
CA ARG A 228 4.00 -20.64 -14.79
C ARG A 228 4.90 -21.87 -14.76
N ASP A 229 6.20 -21.77 -15.07
CA ASP A 229 7.09 -22.95 -15.12
C ASP A 229 8.58 -22.58 -14.99
N GLY A 230 9.08 -22.39 -13.75
CA GLY A 230 10.51 -22.54 -13.48
C GLY A 230 11.33 -21.29 -13.11
N LYS A 231 12.25 -21.54 -12.17
CA LYS A 231 13.35 -20.73 -11.62
C LYS A 231 13.15 -19.20 -11.57
N ARG A 232 13.00 -18.73 -10.33
CA ARG A 232 13.11 -17.33 -9.87
C ARG A 232 14.30 -16.63 -10.55
N LYS A 233 14.05 -15.69 -11.47
CA LYS A 233 15.08 -14.75 -11.95
C LYS A 233 15.07 -13.49 -11.10
N ARG A 234 16.25 -13.06 -10.65
CA ARG A 234 16.47 -11.86 -9.83
C ARG A 234 16.11 -10.60 -10.65
N THR A 235 15.14 -9.79 -10.21
CA THR A 235 14.84 -8.50 -10.89
C THR A 235 15.98 -7.50 -10.63
N PRO A 236 16.30 -6.64 -11.60
CA PRO A 236 17.13 -5.46 -11.38
C PRO A 236 16.53 -4.53 -10.31
N LYS A 237 17.39 -3.79 -9.60
CA LYS A 237 16.94 -2.67 -8.76
C LYS A 237 16.32 -1.62 -9.69
N THR A 238 15.05 -1.29 -9.46
CA THR A 238 14.24 -0.32 -10.23
C THR A 238 13.83 -0.84 -11.61
N SER A 239 12.53 -1.00 -11.85
CA SER A 239 12.00 -1.10 -13.21
C SER A 239 12.37 0.20 -13.96
N PRO A 240 12.85 0.14 -15.21
CA PRO A 240 13.01 1.33 -16.03
C PRO A 240 11.67 2.07 -16.11
N ALA A 241 11.70 3.40 -15.98
CA ALA A 241 10.52 4.22 -16.21
C ALA A 241 10.05 4.01 -17.65
N VAL A 242 8.82 3.54 -17.85
CA VAL A 242 8.18 3.58 -19.16
C VAL A 242 8.05 5.06 -19.53
N PRO A 243 8.57 5.51 -20.70
CA PRO A 243 8.41 6.89 -21.12
C PRO A 243 6.93 7.19 -21.31
N ILE A 244 6.37 8.04 -20.44
CA ILE A 244 5.02 8.58 -20.61
C ILE A 244 5.13 9.70 -21.67
N PRO A 245 4.32 9.68 -22.75
CA PRO A 245 4.23 10.82 -23.67
C PRO A 245 3.85 12.07 -22.87
N LYS A 246 4.69 13.10 -22.91
CA LYS A 246 4.38 14.39 -22.27
C LYS A 246 3.33 15.10 -23.11
N GLU A 247 2.09 15.16 -22.64
CA GLU A 247 1.18 16.20 -23.10
C GLU A 247 1.77 17.57 -22.70
N LEU A 248 1.81 18.48 -23.68
CA LEU A 248 2.33 19.83 -23.53
C LEU A 248 1.38 20.65 -22.67
N VAL A 249 1.54 20.57 -21.34
CA VAL A 249 0.93 21.54 -20.44
C VAL A 249 1.68 22.87 -20.63
N PRO A 250 1.02 23.96 -21.03
CA PRO A 250 1.68 25.26 -21.19
C PRO A 250 2.29 25.71 -19.85
N LYS A 251 3.61 25.90 -19.84
CA LYS A 251 4.34 26.40 -18.68
C LYS A 251 3.95 27.85 -18.40
N ILE A 252 3.13 28.08 -17.37
CA ILE A 252 3.03 29.40 -16.75
C ILE A 252 4.29 29.57 -15.88
N VAL A 253 5.23 30.38 -16.35
CA VAL A 253 6.45 30.75 -15.62
C VAL A 253 6.14 32.00 -14.80
N VAL A 254 5.91 31.84 -13.49
CA VAL A 254 5.93 32.97 -12.56
C VAL A 254 7.37 33.18 -12.10
N LYS A 255 8.03 34.23 -12.63
CA LYS A 255 9.34 34.68 -12.13
C LYS A 255 9.12 35.43 -10.80
N GLY A 256 9.46 34.79 -9.68
CA GLY A 256 9.57 35.47 -8.40
C GLY A 256 10.78 36.41 -8.38
N ILE A 257 10.56 37.69 -8.05
CA ILE A 257 11.63 38.67 -7.79
C ILE A 257 12.13 38.46 -6.36
N VAL A 258 13.41 38.15 -6.20
CA VAL A 258 14.11 38.19 -4.93
C VAL A 258 14.37 39.65 -4.58
N LYS A 259 13.88 40.13 -3.43
CA LYS A 259 14.33 41.41 -2.85
C LYS A 259 14.65 41.24 -1.37
N GLY A 260 15.94 41.10 -1.08
CA GLY A 260 16.54 41.69 0.11
C GLY A 260 17.29 42.94 -0.32
N GLY A 261 16.96 44.10 0.26
CA GLY A 261 17.81 45.29 0.21
C GLY A 261 17.19 46.53 -0.46
N VAL A 262 16.70 47.44 0.40
CA VAL A 262 17.07 48.87 0.41
C VAL A 262 16.37 49.84 -0.59
N ILE A 263 15.41 50.57 0.01
CA ILE A 263 15.04 52.01 -0.06
C ILE A 263 14.29 52.59 -1.28
N ARG A 264 13.13 53.21 -0.97
CA ARG A 264 12.69 54.61 -1.20
C ARG A 264 11.22 54.69 -1.61
N GLN A 265 10.49 55.48 -0.83
CA GLN A 265 9.13 55.97 -1.09
C GLN A 265 9.04 56.63 -2.48
N ALA A 266 7.93 56.39 -3.17
CA ALA A 266 7.26 57.41 -3.94
C ALA A 266 5.76 57.09 -3.95
N PHE A 267 4.99 58.01 -3.37
CA PHE A 267 3.54 58.10 -3.45
C PHE A 267 3.20 58.84 -4.74
N GLU A 268 2.33 58.27 -5.57
CA GLU A 268 1.53 58.91 -6.62
C GLU A 268 0.53 57.79 -7.05
N GLY A 269 -0.78 57.85 -6.88
CA GLY A 269 -1.70 58.98 -6.80
C GLY A 269 -2.58 58.94 -8.04
N THR A 270 -3.66 58.12 -8.06
CA THR A 270 -4.87 58.42 -8.83
C THR A 270 -6.03 57.47 -8.49
N THR A 271 -7.02 58.03 -7.82
CA THR A 271 -8.40 57.55 -7.70
C THR A 271 -9.13 57.64 -9.04
N THR A 272 -9.90 56.61 -9.38
CA THR A 272 -11.18 56.81 -10.10
C THR A 272 -12.23 55.81 -9.63
N LYS A 273 -13.34 56.36 -9.13
CA LYS A 273 -14.59 55.68 -8.78
C LYS A 273 -15.24 55.06 -10.01
N VAL A 274 -15.94 53.94 -9.83
CA VAL A 274 -16.98 53.46 -10.74
C VAL A 274 -18.33 53.86 -10.15
N GLY A 275 -19.13 54.58 -10.92
CA GLY A 275 -20.50 54.95 -10.60
C GLY A 275 -21.20 55.45 -11.85
N GLY A 276 -22.17 54.65 -12.31
CA GLY A 276 -23.02 54.84 -13.48
C GLY A 276 -23.83 53.58 -13.68
#